data_AF-A0A7C5RRL2-F1
#
_entry.id   AF-A0A7C5RRL2-F1
#
_cell.length_a   1.000
_cell.length_b   1.000
_cell.length_c   1.000
_cell.angle_alpha   90.00
_cell.angle_beta   90.00
_cell.angle_gamma   90.00
#
_symmetry.space_group_name_H-M   'P 1'
#
loop_
_entity.id
_entity.type
_entity.pdbx_description
1 polymer ?
#
loop_
_entity_poly.entity_id
_entity_poly.type
_entity_poly.pdbx_seq_one_letter_code
_entity_poly.pdbx_strand_id
1 'polypeptide(L)'
;MEPHLALELLVAAFSAFNALYFLVYVLGAKEKAPYRIAAAALLLVCLGPLVESAFSIVVRPSYSWWPQIRVPTLLGMGAISLLILRRTFSLRT
;
A
#
# COMPACT_ATOMS: atom_id res chain seq x y z
N MET A 1 -6.88 -5.98 21.58
CA MET A 1 -7.20 -5.84 20.14
C MET A 1 -7.09 -7.20 19.51
N GLU A 2 -8.06 -7.63 18.70
CA GLU A 2 -7.93 -8.87 17.94
C GLU A 2 -6.72 -8.76 17.00
N PRO A 3 -5.78 -9.72 17.00
CA PRO A 3 -4.55 -9.64 16.21
C PRO A 3 -4.82 -9.52 14.70
N HIS A 4 -5.95 -10.07 14.24
CA HIS A 4 -6.44 -9.92 12.87
C HIS A 4 -6.76 -8.47 12.51
N LEU A 5 -7.46 -7.74 13.39
CA LEU A 5 -7.83 -6.34 13.14
C LEU A 5 -6.59 -5.44 13.07
N ALA A 6 -5.62 -5.66 13.96
CA ALA A 6 -4.37 -4.91 13.94
C ALA A 6 -3.59 -5.11 12.63
N LEU A 7 -3.54 -6.36 12.13
CA LEU A 7 -2.89 -6.69 10.86
C LEU A 7 -3.57 -6.00 9.67
N GLU A 8 -4.90 -6.05 9.57
CA GLU A 8 -5.64 -5.39 8.48
C GLU A 8 -5.49 -3.87 8.51
N LEU A 9 -5.50 -3.27 9.70
CA LEU A 9 -5.29 -1.83 9.83
C LEU A 9 -3.89 -1.40 9.39
N LEU A 10 -2.86 -2.17 9.74
CA LEU A 10 -1.49 -1.89 9.31
C LEU A 10 -1.34 -2.05 7.79
N VAL A 11 -1.86 -3.13 7.22
CA VAL A 11 -1.85 -3.34 5.76
C VAL A 11 -2.57 -2.18 5.07
N ALA A 12 -3.77 -1.83 5.52
CA ALA A 12 -4.53 -0.71 4.97
C ALA A 12 -3.77 0.62 5.07
N ALA A 13 -3.12 0.91 6.20
CA ALA A 13 -2.36 2.14 6.40
C ALA A 13 -1.17 2.25 5.43
N PHE A 14 -0.36 1.20 5.31
CA PHE A 14 0.78 1.20 4.37
C PHE A 14 0.32 1.24 2.91
N SER A 15 -0.71 0.47 2.57
CA SER A 15 -1.28 0.48 1.22
C SER A 15 -1.88 1.84 0.86
N ALA A 16 -2.59 2.49 1.78
CA ALA A 16 -3.13 3.84 1.58
C ALA A 16 -2.01 4.88 1.40
N PHE A 17 -0.95 4.82 2.21
CA PHE A 17 0.21 5.70 2.07
C PHE A 17 0.89 5.53 0.70
N ASN A 18 1.16 4.29 0.29
CA ASN A 18 1.79 3.99 -1.00
C ASN A 18 0.88 4.41 -2.17
N ALA A 19 -0.42 4.12 -2.08
CA ALA A 19 -1.39 4.53 -3.09
C ALA A 19 -1.44 6.05 -3.23
N LEU A 20 -1.51 6.80 -2.11
CA LEU A 20 -1.52 8.26 -2.15
C LEU A 20 -0.24 8.81 -2.79
N TYR A 21 0.92 8.26 -2.45
CA TYR A 21 2.19 8.67 -3.06
C TYR A 21 2.19 8.47 -4.58
N PHE A 22 1.80 7.28 -5.06
CA PHE A 22 1.75 7.01 -6.49
C PHE A 22 0.66 7.80 -7.21
N LEU A 23 -0.47 8.06 -6.55
CA LEU A 23 -1.53 8.92 -7.09
C LEU A 23 -1.01 10.34 -7.33
N VAL A 24 -0.30 10.93 -6.36
CA VAL A 24 0.35 12.24 -6.54
C VAL A 24 1.34 12.20 -7.70
N TYR A 25 2.11 11.11 -7.85
CA TYR A 25 3.06 10.94 -8.95
C TYR A 25 2.37 10.86 -10.32
N VAL A 26 1.22 10.18 -10.42
CA VAL A 26 0.42 10.05 -11.66
C VAL A 26 -0.20 11.38 -12.06
N LEU A 27 -0.69 12.15 -11.09
CA LEU A 27 -1.30 13.47 -11.30
C LEU A 27 -0.27 14.59 -11.53
N GLY A 28 0.99 14.37 -11.15
CA GLY A 28 2.09 15.31 -11.36
C GLY A 28 2.35 15.59 -12.85
N ALA A 29 2.25 16.86 -13.24
CA ALA A 29 2.41 17.28 -14.64
C ALA A 29 3.86 17.26 -15.17
N LYS A 30 4.87 17.08 -14.31
CA LYS A 30 6.29 17.23 -14.65
C LYS A 30 7.01 15.92 -15.02
N GLU A 31 6.35 14.77 -14.87
CA GLU A 31 6.98 13.45 -15.02
C GLU A 31 6.81 12.89 -16.44
N LYS A 32 7.85 12.23 -16.96
CA LYS A 32 7.80 11.63 -18.32
C LYS A 32 6.79 10.48 -18.37
N ALA A 33 6.15 10.29 -19.53
CA ALA A 33 5.14 9.26 -19.78
C ALA A 33 5.45 7.86 -19.23
N PRO A 34 6.66 7.26 -19.42
CA PRO A 34 6.93 5.91 -18.91
C PRO A 34 6.88 5.82 -17.38
N TYR A 35 7.32 6.86 -16.66
CA TYR A 35 7.27 6.88 -15.19
C TYR A 35 5.84 7.03 -14.66
N ARG A 36 4.98 7.75 -15.39
CA ARG A 36 3.56 7.88 -15.02
C ARG A 36 2.82 6.55 -15.17
N ILE A 37 3.11 5.79 -16.22
CA ILE A 37 2.52 4.45 -16.43
C ILE A 37 2.96 3.49 -15.33
N ALA A 38 4.26 3.47 -15.00
CA ALA A 38 4.77 2.65 -13.91
C ALA A 38 4.14 3.05 -12.56
N ALA A 39 4.00 4.35 -12.28
CA ALA A 39 3.32 4.84 -11.08
C ALA A 39 1.84 4.44 -11.06
N ALA A 40 1.14 4.49 -12.19
CA ALA A 40 -0.26 4.05 -12.28
C ALA A 40 -0.40 2.54 -12.02
N ALA A 41 0.51 1.72 -12.55
CA ALA A 41 0.54 0.28 -12.26
C ALA A 41 0.78 0.02 -10.77
N LEU A 42 1.75 0.71 -10.16
CA LEU A 42 2.04 0.57 -8.73
C LEU A 42 0.89 1.09 -7.84
N LEU A 43 0.19 2.14 -8.27
CA LEU A 43 -1.04 2.61 -7.63
C LEU A 43 -2.09 1.49 -7.59
N LEU A 44 -2.36 0.85 -8.73
CA LEU A 44 -3.31 -0.27 -8.80
C LEU A 44 -2.90 -1.43 -7.89
N VAL A 45 -1.61 -1.77 -7.84
CA VAL A 45 -1.07 -2.79 -6.93
C VAL A 45 -1.29 -2.43 -5.46
N CYS A 46 -1.19 -1.15 -5.10
CA CYS A 46 -1.44 -0.71 -3.72
C CYS A 46 -2.93 -0.68 -3.37
N LEU A 47 -3.81 -0.43 -4.35
CA LEU A 47 -5.26 -0.41 -4.14
C LEU A 47 -5.83 -1.80 -3.85
N GLY A 48 -5.28 -2.87 -4.43
CA GLY A 48 -5.74 -4.24 -4.18
C GLY A 48 -5.80 -4.59 -2.69
N PRO A 49 -4.66 -4.60 -1.98
CA PRO A 49 -4.62 -4.86 -0.55
C PRO A 49 -5.43 -3.86 0.28
N LEU A 50 -5.51 -2.60 -0.14
CA LEU A 50 -6.34 -1.60 0.55
C LEU A 50 -7.83 -1.96 0.52
N VAL A 51 -8.34 -2.34 -0.65
CA VAL A 51 -9.74 -2.77 -0.83
C VAL A 51 -10.00 -4.07 -0.10
N GLU A 52 -9.10 -5.04 -0.19
CA GLU A 52 -9.23 -6.29 0.54
C GLU A 52 -9.24 -6.05 2.06
N SER A 53 -8.39 -5.16 2.57
CA SER A 53 -8.38 -4.84 4.01
C SER A 53 -9.61 -4.09 4.46
N ALA A 54 -10.11 -3.14 3.66
CA ALA A 54 -11.37 -2.47 3.94
C ALA A 54 -12.54 -3.48 3.99
N PHE A 55 -12.58 -4.41 3.02
CA PHE A 55 -13.57 -5.48 3.00
C PHE A 55 -13.46 -6.40 4.22
N SER A 56 -12.24 -6.82 4.58
CA SER A 56 -12.02 -7.70 5.75
C SER A 56 -12.36 -7.02 7.08
N ILE A 57 -12.17 -5.70 7.21
CA ILE A 57 -12.56 -4.95 8.40
C ILE A 57 -14.09 -4.89 8.54
N VAL A 58 -14.81 -4.72 7.43
CA VAL A 58 -16.28 -4.60 7.42
C VAL A 58 -16.96 -5.95 7.57
N VAL A 59 -16.56 -6.95 6.79
CA VAL A 59 -17.22 -8.26 6.69
C VAL A 59 -16.71 -9.23 7.76
N ARG A 60 -15.54 -8.96 8.37
CA ARG A 60 -14.87 -9.82 9.35
C ARG A 60 -14.82 -11.31 8.94
N PRO A 61 -14.39 -11.63 7.71
CA PRO A 61 -14.26 -13.02 7.31
C PRO A 61 -13.19 -13.71 8.17
N SER A 62 -13.55 -14.81 8.83
CA SER A 62 -12.63 -15.57 9.69
C SER A 62 -12.08 -16.77 8.93
N TYR A 63 -11.02 -16.57 8.14
CA TYR A 63 -10.29 -17.68 7.51
C TYR A 63 -9.00 -17.96 8.28
N SER A 64 -8.77 -19.23 8.64
CA SER A 64 -7.59 -19.66 9.41
C SER A 64 -6.25 -19.44 8.70
N TRP A 65 -6.24 -19.42 7.37
CA TRP A 65 -5.06 -19.20 6.53
C TRP A 65 -4.82 -17.74 6.15
N TRP A 66 -5.75 -16.83 6.48
CA TRP A 66 -5.67 -15.43 6.10
C TRP A 66 -4.38 -14.71 6.56
N PRO A 67 -3.90 -14.90 7.80
CA PRO A 67 -2.68 -14.24 8.26
C PRO A 67 -1.44 -14.61 7.43
N GLN A 68 -1.40 -15.82 6.86
CA GLN A 68 -0.26 -16.32 6.08
C GLN A 68 -0.10 -15.56 4.76
N ILE A 69 -1.20 -15.03 4.21
CA ILE A 69 -1.19 -14.19 3.01
C ILE A 69 -0.90 -12.73 3.39
N ARG A 70 -1.50 -12.28 4.49
CA ARG A 70 -1.44 -10.89 4.93
C ARG A 70 -0.09 -10.44 5.45
N VAL A 71 0.65 -11.31 6.13
CA VAL A 71 2.00 -10.97 6.62
C VAL A 71 2.96 -10.64 5.46
N PRO A 72 3.07 -11.46 4.39
CA PRO A 72 3.82 -11.09 3.20
C PRO A 72 3.36 -9.78 2.56
N THR A 73 2.04 -9.56 2.46
CA THR A 73 1.50 -8.28 1.94
C THR A 73 1.94 -7.10 2.78
N LEU A 74 1.88 -7.21 4.11
CA LEU A 74 2.34 -6.19 5.04
C LEU A 74 3.83 -5.88 4.83
N LEU A 75 4.67 -6.91 4.75
CA LEU A 75 6.12 -6.75 4.53
C LEU A 75 6.41 -6.08 3.19
N GLY A 76 5.72 -6.47 2.12
CA GLY A 76 5.85 -5.86 0.79
C GLY A 76 5.44 -4.39 0.79
N MET A 77 4.26 -4.07 1.36
CA MET A 77 3.78 -2.70 1.45
C MET A 77 4.68 -1.84 2.34
N GLY A 78 5.14 -2.37 3.47
CA GLY A 78 6.09 -1.69 4.35
C GLY A 78 7.43 -1.41 3.67
N ALA A 79 7.96 -2.36 2.90
CA ALA A 79 9.19 -2.16 2.12
C ALA A 79 9.03 -1.03 1.08
N ILE A 80 7.91 -1.00 0.35
CA ILE A 80 7.61 0.08 -0.59
C ILE A 80 7.52 1.43 0.15
N SER A 81 6.85 1.48 1.30
CA SER A 81 6.75 2.69 2.11
C SER A 81 8.11 3.20 2.57
N LEU A 82 9.00 2.31 3.03
CA LEU A 82 10.37 2.66 3.39
C LEU A 82 11.16 3.22 2.21
N LEU A 83 11.02 2.63 1.01
CA LEU A 83 11.66 3.14 -0.20
C LEU A 83 11.13 4.53 -0.59
N ILE A 84 9.82 4.75 -0.46
CA ILE A 84 9.19 6.06 -0.69
C ILE A 84 9.73 7.09 0.31
N LEU A 85 9.78 6.75 1.60
CA LEU A 85 10.30 7.64 2.64
C LEU A 85 11.77 7.98 2.37
N ARG A 86 12.60 6.97 2.11
CA ARG A 86 14.02 7.17 1.77
C ARG A 86 14.19 8.11 0.57
N ARG A 87 13.42 7.89 -0.51
CA ARG A 87 13.43 8.76 -1.69
C ARG A 87 13.02 10.18 -1.35
N THR A 88 11.97 10.35 -0.55
CA THR A 88 11.45 11.66 -0.17
C THR A 88 12.44 12.46 0.67
N PHE A 89 13.12 11.80 1.62
CA PHE A 89 14.18 12.45 2.40
C PHE A 89 15.41 12.78 1.54
N SER A 90 15.83 11.88 0.66
CA SER A 90 16.96 12.11 -0.24
C SER A 90 16.75 13.27 -1.21
N LEU A 91 15.51 13.62 -1.54
CA LEU A 91 15.18 14.75 -2.42
C LEU A 91 15.14 16.09 -1.68
N ARG A 92 15.16 16.08 -0.34
CA ARG A 92 15.08 17.27 0.51
C ARG A 92 16.43 17.71 1.08
N THR A 93 17.45 16.87 1.00
CA THR A 93 18.87 17.15 1.31
C THR A 93 19.61 17.57 0.06
#